data_AF-A0A084ADD2-F1
#
_entry.id   AF-A0A084ADD2-F1
#
_cell.length_a   1.000
_cell.length_b   1.000
_cell.length_c   1.000
_cell.angle_alpha   90.00
_cell.angle_beta   90.00
_cell.angle_gamma   90.00
#
_symmetry.space_group_name_H-M   'P 1'
#
loop_
_entity.id
_entity.type
_entity.pdbx_description
1 polymer ?
#
loop_
_entity_poly.entity_id
_entity_poly.type
_entity_poly.pdbx_seq_one_letter_code
_entity_poly.pdbx_strand_id
1 'polypeptide(L)'
;MYDEEKELLDDLMIEVDQAFDMSNISNKILNEMTDSYDSIINNNTNSVMKFLTSYSIILTIPTIIFSFYGMNVPLPLTNSPKVSWEIICLLALLLSVLLTLFFVKKDYFSKR
;
A
#
# COMPACT_ATOMS: atom_id res chain seq x y z
N MET A 1 33.10 -25.51 -53.96
CA MET A 1 34.11 -24.81 -53.12
C MET A 1 33.74 -23.36 -52.87
N TYR A 2 33.82 -22.41 -53.82
CA TYR A 2 33.42 -21.01 -53.54
C TYR A 2 31.91 -20.78 -53.29
N ASP A 3 31.04 -21.61 -53.86
CA ASP A 3 29.59 -21.46 -53.67
C ASP A 3 29.10 -22.06 -52.35
N GLU A 4 29.68 -23.19 -51.91
CA GLU A 4 29.38 -23.80 -50.59
C GLU A 4 29.80 -22.89 -49.43
N GLU A 5 30.95 -22.20 -49.56
CA GLU A 5 31.40 -21.24 -48.54
C GLU A 5 30.45 -20.03 -48.44
N LYS A 6 29.87 -19.59 -49.56
CA LYS A 6 28.87 -18.50 -49.57
C LYS A 6 27.55 -18.94 -48.97
N GLU A 7 27.09 -20.15 -49.30
CA GLU A 7 25.87 -20.73 -48.73
C GLU A 7 26.00 -20.89 -47.21
N LEU A 8 27.16 -21.35 -46.74
CA LEU A 8 27.45 -21.43 -45.30
C LEU A 8 27.41 -20.05 -44.61
N LEU A 9 27.95 -19.01 -45.26
CA LEU A 9 27.93 -17.65 -44.71
C LEU A 9 26.50 -17.08 -44.66
N ASP A 10 25.69 -17.32 -45.69
CA ASP A 10 24.28 -16.89 -45.69
C ASP A 10 23.49 -17.59 -44.57
N ASP A 11 23.66 -18.91 -44.40
CA ASP A 11 23.01 -19.66 -43.31
C ASP A 11 23.44 -19.14 -41.92
N LEU A 12 24.74 -18.88 -41.75
CA LEU A 12 25.29 -18.36 -40.50
C LEU A 12 24.76 -16.94 -40.21
N MET A 13 24.55 -16.13 -41.24
CA MET A 13 23.96 -14.80 -41.11
C MET A 13 22.48 -14.88 -40.70
N ILE A 14 21.72 -15.82 -41.27
CA ILE A 14 20.33 -16.10 -40.86
C ILE A 14 20.27 -16.56 -39.39
N GLU A 15 21.19 -17.44 -38.99
CA GLU A 15 21.22 -17.98 -37.62
C GLU A 15 21.59 -16.90 -36.59
N VAL A 16 22.48 -15.97 -36.95
CA VAL A 16 22.82 -14.79 -36.13
C VAL A 16 21.63 -13.84 -36.00
N ASP A 17 20.92 -13.54 -37.09
CA ASP A 17 19.72 -12.70 -37.06
C ASP A 17 18.63 -13.33 -36.19
N GLN A 18 18.44 -14.64 -36.29
CA GLN A 18 17.50 -15.36 -35.45
C GLN A 18 17.90 -15.34 -33.97
N ALA A 19 19.19 -15.50 -33.67
CA ALA A 19 19.70 -15.37 -32.30
C ALA A 19 19.52 -13.95 -31.75
N PHE A 20 19.67 -12.92 -32.59
CA PHE A 20 19.41 -11.53 -32.24
C PHE A 20 17.93 -11.29 -31.93
N ASP A 21 17.02 -11.79 -32.76
CA ASP A 21 15.57 -11.69 -32.52
C ASP A 21 15.16 -12.40 -31.22
N MET A 22 15.72 -13.58 -30.96
CA MET A 22 15.49 -14.32 -29.71
C MET A 22 15.99 -13.55 -28.47
N SER A 23 17.13 -12.87 -28.59
CA SER A 23 17.67 -11.99 -27.54
C SER A 23 16.74 -10.79 -27.29
N ASN A 24 16.20 -10.18 -28.35
CA ASN A 24 15.26 -9.07 -28.22
C ASN A 24 13.94 -9.49 -27.56
N ILE A 25 13.39 -10.65 -27.93
CA ILE A 25 12.19 -11.20 -27.28
C ILE A 25 12.47 -11.48 -25.80
N SER A 26 13.62 -12.06 -25.47
CA SER A 26 14.00 -12.34 -24.09
C SER A 26 14.13 -11.06 -23.27
N ASN A 27 14.78 -10.02 -23.82
CA ASN A 27 14.85 -8.70 -23.18
C ASN A 27 13.47 -8.07 -22.97
N LYS A 28 12.58 -8.20 -23.96
CA LYS A 28 11.20 -7.70 -23.84
C LYS A 28 10.45 -8.39 -22.68
N ILE A 29 10.55 -9.71 -22.58
CA ILE A 29 9.93 -10.49 -21.50
C ILE A 29 10.51 -10.07 -20.13
N LEU A 30 11.83 -9.88 -20.04
CA LEU A 30 12.47 -9.43 -18.80
C LEU A 30 11.99 -8.03 -18.37
N ASN A 31 11.81 -7.12 -19.32
CA ASN A 31 11.26 -5.80 -19.03
C ASN A 31 9.80 -5.88 -18.56
N GLU A 32 8.95 -6.64 -19.25
CA GLU A 32 7.55 -6.86 -18.85
C GLU A 32 7.43 -7.52 -17.46
N MET A 33 8.35 -8.44 -17.16
CA MET A 33 8.45 -9.08 -15.84
C MET A 33 8.86 -8.08 -14.76
N THR A 34 9.83 -7.20 -15.06
CA THR A 34 10.26 -6.13 -14.15
C THR A 34 9.13 -5.15 -13.87
N ASP A 35 8.44 -4.68 -14.92
CA ASP A 35 7.27 -3.79 -14.79
C ASP A 35 6.15 -4.42 -13.94
N SER A 36 5.96 -5.74 -14.08
CA SER A 36 5.01 -6.50 -13.26
C SER A 36 5.43 -6.57 -11.79
N TYR A 37 6.72 -6.82 -11.52
CA TYR A 37 7.24 -6.80 -10.15
C TYR A 37 7.13 -5.42 -9.52
N ASP A 38 7.49 -4.36 -10.24
CA ASP A 38 7.35 -2.98 -9.77
C ASP A 38 5.89 -2.66 -9.45
N SER A 39 4.95 -3.11 -10.29
CA SER A 39 3.52 -2.98 -10.03
C SER A 39 3.08 -3.71 -8.75
N ILE A 40 3.59 -4.92 -8.51
CA ILE A 40 3.32 -5.69 -7.29
C ILE A 40 3.90 -4.99 -6.05
N ILE A 41 5.14 -4.50 -6.13
CA ILE A 41 5.81 -3.77 -5.04
C ILE A 41 5.06 -2.48 -4.71
N ASN A 42 4.67 -1.72 -5.74
CA ASN A 42 3.91 -0.48 -5.58
C ASN A 42 2.52 -0.76 -4.98
N ASN A 43 1.85 -1.83 -5.41
CA ASN A 43 0.57 -2.22 -4.83
C ASN A 43 0.73 -2.58 -3.34
N ASN A 44 1.74 -3.38 -3.00
CA ASN A 44 2.02 -3.72 -1.61
C ASN A 44 2.33 -2.47 -0.76
N THR A 45 3.16 -1.57 -1.27
CA THR A 45 3.49 -0.31 -0.59
C THR A 45 2.26 0.56 -0.39
N ASN A 46 1.41 0.69 -1.41
CA ASN A 46 0.13 1.40 -1.32
C ASN A 46 -0.80 0.76 -0.27
N SER A 47 -0.84 -0.57 -0.21
CA SER A 47 -1.59 -1.30 0.84
C SER A 47 -1.05 -1.02 2.23
N VAL A 48 0.28 -0.99 2.42
CA VAL A 48 0.92 -0.69 3.70
C VAL A 48 0.65 0.76 4.12
N MET A 49 0.74 1.72 3.19
CA MET A 49 0.44 3.13 3.46
C MET A 49 -1.02 3.31 3.90
N LYS A 50 -1.98 2.68 3.20
CA LYS A 50 -3.40 2.69 3.59
C LYS A 50 -3.61 2.13 5.00
N PHE A 51 -2.91 1.04 5.35
CA PHE A 51 -2.97 0.45 6.69
C PHE A 51 -2.41 1.40 7.76
N LEU A 52 -1.21 1.94 7.57
CA LEU A 52 -0.58 2.82 8.55
C LEU A 52 -1.36 4.13 8.74
N THR A 53 -1.85 4.74 7.67
CA THR A 53 -2.63 5.98 7.76
C THR A 53 -3.97 5.76 8.46
N SER A 54 -4.71 4.70 8.12
CA SER A 54 -5.98 4.39 8.77
C SER A 54 -5.80 4.06 10.25
N TYR A 55 -4.77 3.28 10.60
CA TYR A 55 -4.41 3.01 12.00
C TYR A 55 -4.06 4.28 12.78
N SER A 56 -3.27 5.17 12.18
CA SER A 56 -2.92 6.47 12.78
C SER A 56 -4.15 7.33 13.08
N ILE A 57 -5.11 7.41 12.14
CA ILE A 57 -6.36 8.19 12.33
C ILE A 57 -7.20 7.60 13.47
N ILE A 58 -7.33 6.27 13.52
CA ILE A 58 -8.11 5.59 14.55
C ILE A 58 -7.53 5.83 15.95
N LEU A 59 -6.20 5.86 16.09
CA LEU A 59 -5.53 6.15 17.36
C LEU A 59 -5.57 7.64 17.73
N THR A 60 -5.43 8.54 16.76
CA THR A 60 -5.31 9.99 17.02
C THR A 60 -6.57 10.56 17.69
N ILE A 61 -7.76 10.12 17.29
CA ILE A 61 -9.04 10.68 17.78
C ILE A 61 -9.28 10.44 19.29
N PRO A 62 -9.18 9.20 19.83
CA PRO A 62 -9.26 8.98 21.26
C PRO A 62 -8.11 9.68 22.00
N THR A 63 -6.89 9.69 21.45
CA THR A 63 -5.76 10.41 22.06
C THR A 63 -6.05 11.89 22.25
N ILE A 64 -6.62 12.57 21.25
CA ILE A 64 -7.01 13.98 21.36
C ILE A 64 -8.04 14.18 22.48
N ILE A 65 -9.08 13.34 22.55
CA ILE A 65 -10.12 13.44 23.58
C ILE A 65 -9.49 13.29 24.99
N PHE A 66 -8.63 12.29 25.17
CA PHE A 66 -7.92 12.09 26.43
C PHE A 66 -6.94 13.23 26.74
N SER A 67 -6.25 13.79 25.74
CA SER A 67 -5.37 14.94 25.93
C SER A 67 -6.14 16.18 26.40
N PHE A 68 -7.30 16.49 25.81
CA PHE A 68 -8.11 17.64 26.23
C PHE A 68 -8.63 17.51 27.66
N TYR A 69 -9.15 16.34 28.05
CA TYR A 69 -9.68 16.12 29.40
C TYR A 69 -8.59 15.75 30.44
N GLY A 70 -7.39 15.41 30.01
CA GLY A 70 -6.22 15.24 30.86
C GLY A 70 -5.50 16.55 31.20
N MET A 71 -5.87 17.66 30.55
CA MET A 71 -5.38 18.99 30.93
C MET A 71 -6.05 19.42 32.24
N ASN A 72 -5.28 19.95 33.18
CA ASN A 72 -5.77 20.52 34.45
C ASN A 72 -6.49 21.87 34.25
N VAL A 73 -7.31 21.99 33.20
CA VAL A 73 -8.11 23.18 32.87
C VAL A 73 -9.57 22.86 33.22
N PRO A 74 -10.28 23.73 33.96
CA PRO A 74 -11.67 23.50 34.31
C PRO A 74 -12.54 23.53 33.05
N LEU A 75 -12.99 22.35 32.61
CA LEU A 75 -13.87 22.16 31.47
C LEU A 75 -15.35 22.05 31.92
N PRO A 76 -16.33 22.37 31.06
CA PRO A 76 -17.72 21.99 31.32
C PRO A 76 -17.79 20.47 31.46
N LEU A 77 -18.43 19.97 32.54
CA LEU A 77 -18.39 18.60 33.10
C LEU A 77 -17.44 18.38 34.30
N THR A 78 -16.66 19.35 34.77
CA THR A 78 -15.75 19.11 35.93
C THR A 78 -16.48 18.99 37.30
N ASN A 79 -17.76 19.35 37.40
CA ASN A 79 -18.52 19.39 38.67
C ASN A 79 -18.84 18.01 39.27
N SER A 80 -18.64 16.91 38.55
CA SER A 80 -18.90 15.55 39.03
C SER A 80 -17.83 14.57 38.49
N PRO A 81 -16.64 14.52 39.11
CA PRO A 81 -15.45 13.89 38.52
C PRO A 81 -15.61 12.40 38.16
N LYS A 82 -16.45 11.65 38.88
CA LYS A 82 -16.72 10.22 38.55
C LYS A 82 -17.59 10.06 37.30
N VAL A 83 -18.71 10.79 37.24
CA VAL A 83 -19.68 10.70 36.13
C VAL A 83 -19.07 11.21 34.82
N SER A 84 -18.27 12.26 34.90
CA SER A 84 -17.65 12.86 33.73
C SER A 84 -16.55 11.98 33.13
N TRP A 85 -15.72 11.35 33.97
CA TRP A 85 -14.70 10.41 33.50
C TRP A 85 -15.31 9.23 32.73
N GLU A 86 -16.40 8.66 33.24
CA GLU A 86 -17.11 7.55 32.59
C GLU A 86 -17.72 7.96 31.25
N ILE A 87 -18.34 9.14 31.17
CA ILE A 87 -18.93 9.67 29.93
C ILE A 87 -17.86 9.95 28.87
N ILE A 88 -16.72 10.52 29.26
CA ILE A 88 -15.61 10.82 28.32
C ILE A 88 -15.02 9.53 27.76
N CYS A 89 -14.78 8.53 28.62
CA CYS A 89 -14.30 7.22 28.19
C CYS A 89 -15.29 6.55 27.23
N LEU A 90 -16.59 6.58 27.55
CA LEU A 90 -17.64 6.04 26.68
C LEU A 90 -17.70 6.77 25.34
N LEU A 91 -17.65 8.10 25.34
CA LEU A 91 -17.69 8.91 24.12
C LEU A 91 -16.46 8.65 23.23
N ALA A 92 -15.27 8.58 23.81
CA ALA A 92 -14.03 8.29 23.09
C ALA A 92 -14.06 6.89 22.46
N LEU A 93 -14.55 5.90 23.21
CA LEU A 93 -14.69 4.53 22.73
C LEU A 93 -15.73 4.45 21.61
N LEU A 94 -16.89 5.09 21.78
CA LEU A 94 -17.97 5.10 20.79
C LEU A 94 -17.54 5.78 19.48
N LEU A 95 -16.85 6.93 19.58
CA LEU A 95 -16.27 7.60 18.42
C LEU A 95 -15.22 6.74 17.72
N SER A 96 -14.28 6.16 18.48
CA SER A 96 -13.24 5.28 17.92
C SER A 96 -13.87 4.09 17.16
N VAL A 97 -14.88 3.43 17.76
CA VAL A 97 -15.60 2.31 17.14
C VAL A 97 -16.36 2.75 15.88
N LEU A 98 -17.06 3.88 15.90
CA LEU A 98 -17.77 4.42 14.73
C LEU A 98 -16.80 4.72 13.56
N LEU A 99 -15.64 5.30 13.87
CA LEU A 99 -14.60 5.59 12.88
C LEU A 99 -13.98 4.32 12.31
N THR A 100 -13.69 3.33 13.15
CA THR A 100 -13.23 2.01 12.68
C THR A 100 -14.27 1.37 11.76
N LEU A 101 -15.56 1.37 12.13
CA LEU A 101 -16.63 0.83 11.29
C LEU A 101 -16.77 1.58 9.96
N PHE A 102 -16.65 2.92 9.96
CA PHE A 102 -16.67 3.72 8.74
C PHE A 102 -15.50 3.38 7.81
N PHE A 103 -14.28 3.27 8.34
CA PHE A 103 -13.09 2.92 7.55
C PHE A 103 -13.13 1.49 7.01
N VAL A 104 -13.64 0.54 7.79
CA VAL A 104 -13.83 -0.86 7.37
C VAL A 104 -14.89 -0.95 6.28
N LYS A 105 -16.02 -0.26 6.42
CA LYS A 105 -17.11 -0.28 5.43
C LYS A 105 -16.73 0.40 4.10
N LYS A 106 -15.81 1.36 4.14
CA LYS A 106 -15.31 2.06 2.94
C LYS A 106 -14.11 1.36 2.28
N ASP A 107 -13.84 0.10 2.66
CA ASP A 107 -12.87 -0.80 2.03
C ASP A 107 -11.40 -0.30 2.03
N TYR A 108 -11.06 0.70 2.87
CA TYR A 108 -9.67 1.20 2.98
C TYR A 108 -8.69 0.15 3.51
N PHE A 109 -9.20 -0.88 4.20
CA PHE A 109 -8.44 -1.99 4.76
C PHE A 109 -8.41 -3.24 3.86
N SER A 110 -9.14 -3.25 2.75
CA SER A 110 -9.26 -4.43 1.90
C SER A 110 -8.05 -4.54 0.98
N LYS A 111 -7.31 -5.65 1.14
CA LYS A 111 -6.37 -6.19 0.16
C LYS A 111 -7.18 -6.71 -1.04
N ARG A 112 -7.60 -5.81 -1.93
CA ARG A 112 -7.90 -6.14 -3.33
C ARG A 112 -7.13 -5.19 -4.23
#